data_AF-A0A8S3QF67-F1
#
_entry.id   AF-A0A8S3QF67-F1
#
_cell.length_a   1.000
_cell.length_b   1.000
_cell.length_c   1.000
_cell.angle_alpha   90.00
_cell.angle_beta   90.00
_cell.angle_gamma   90.00
#
_symmetry.space_group_name_H-M   'P 1'
#
loop_
_entity.id
_entity.type
_entity.pdbx_description
1 polymer ?
#
loop_
_entity_poly.entity_id
_entity_poly.type
_entity_poly.pdbx_seq_one_letter_code
_entity_poly.pdbx_strand_id
1 'polypeptide(L)'
;MEHPAVGFDDPTLIDPLDAILNDLANDLDGDPTTFQDLLQISRSELGPNNMANITTAMEYFRSIENNKVYDKLDLVDYLINVTDTLNYHTVMGTNRVSDQLSLYKERLLKHREALRTKGVDIDKNFVGRIDDIKKIEGVISGDFAHYDSVRGVCICGLGGMGKTSLANEVCYRLYKSNQRWKIIRIDLRERDTLLDLLSLTLTELHETFSSTDIPEMIKKLWKIIPDIKRRTVLLFDNIDGLLQNRKGRQQISPVF
;
A
#
# COMPACT_ATOMS: atom_id res chain seq x y z
N MET A 1 -15.78 -28.53 -4.27
CA MET A 1 -14.62 -27.79 -3.74
C MET A 1 -15.07 -26.35 -3.60
N GLU A 2 -14.96 -25.77 -2.41
CA GLU A 2 -15.20 -24.33 -2.25
C GLU A 2 -14.11 -23.58 -3.01
N HIS A 3 -14.50 -22.71 -3.94
CA HIS A 3 -13.54 -21.81 -4.58
C HIS A 3 -12.99 -20.87 -3.51
N PRO A 4 -11.67 -20.65 -3.43
CA PRO A 4 -11.09 -19.72 -2.48
C PRO A 4 -11.72 -18.35 -2.71
N ALA A 5 -12.09 -17.67 -1.62
CA ALA A 5 -12.71 -16.37 -1.71
C ALA A 5 -11.67 -15.34 -2.21
N VAL A 6 -12.12 -14.36 -3.01
CA VAL A 6 -11.26 -13.47 -3.80
C VAL A 6 -11.53 -12.01 -3.45
N GLY A 7 -10.50 -11.19 -3.26
CA GLY A 7 -10.68 -9.77 -2.93
C GLY A 7 -9.40 -8.99 -2.66
N PHE A 8 -9.48 -7.66 -2.73
CA PHE A 8 -8.35 -6.76 -2.49
C PHE A 8 -8.06 -6.50 -1.00
N ASP A 9 -9.09 -6.68 -0.15
CA ASP A 9 -9.13 -6.11 1.19
C ASP A 9 -9.04 -7.14 2.32
N ASP A 10 -8.88 -8.45 2.06
CA ASP A 10 -8.80 -9.55 3.07
C ASP A 10 -7.63 -10.52 2.72
N PRO A 11 -6.69 -10.86 3.64
CA PRO A 11 -5.44 -11.54 3.26
C PRO A 11 -5.64 -13.06 3.23
N THR A 12 -6.81 -13.50 3.69
CA THR A 12 -7.31 -14.86 3.56
C THR A 12 -7.96 -15.04 2.18
N LEU A 13 -8.15 -13.94 1.44
CA LEU A 13 -8.61 -13.94 0.06
C LEU A 13 -7.43 -13.93 -0.90
N ILE A 14 -7.57 -14.67 -1.99
CA ILE A 14 -6.61 -14.67 -3.09
C ILE A 14 -6.76 -13.34 -3.84
N ASP A 15 -5.63 -12.74 -4.27
CA ASP A 15 -5.69 -11.54 -5.11
C ASP A 15 -6.46 -11.90 -6.38
N PRO A 16 -7.44 -11.08 -6.82
CA PRO A 16 -8.22 -11.42 -7.99
C PRO A 16 -7.37 -11.61 -9.25
N LEU A 17 -6.20 -10.98 -9.36
CA LEU A 17 -5.27 -11.23 -10.46
C LEU A 17 -4.70 -12.64 -10.39
N ASP A 18 -4.28 -13.11 -9.22
CA ASP A 18 -3.70 -14.45 -9.06
C ASP A 18 -4.69 -15.54 -9.44
N ALA A 19 -5.99 -15.34 -9.14
CA ALA A 19 -7.04 -16.24 -9.58
C ALA A 19 -7.16 -16.26 -11.12
N ILE A 20 -7.20 -15.09 -11.76
CA ILE A 20 -7.25 -14.96 -13.23
C ILE A 20 -6.02 -15.61 -13.88
N LEU A 21 -4.83 -15.38 -13.33
CA LEU A 21 -3.57 -15.94 -13.86
C LEU A 21 -3.49 -17.45 -13.69
N ASN A 22 -3.99 -18.02 -12.59
CA ASN A 22 -4.05 -19.46 -12.41
C ASN A 22 -5.01 -20.12 -13.41
N ASP A 23 -6.20 -19.55 -13.61
CA ASP A 23 -7.16 -20.05 -14.60
C ASP A 23 -6.57 -19.97 -16.01
N LEU A 24 -5.99 -18.82 -16.37
CA LEU A 24 -5.34 -18.62 -17.66
C LEU A 24 -4.14 -19.56 -17.87
N ALA A 25 -3.35 -19.83 -16.82
CA ALA A 25 -2.23 -20.75 -16.91
C ALA A 25 -2.69 -22.18 -17.18
N ASN A 26 -3.73 -22.65 -16.50
CA ASN A 26 -4.31 -23.98 -16.73
C ASN A 26 -4.82 -24.11 -18.17
N ASP A 27 -5.48 -23.08 -18.70
CA ASP A 27 -6.00 -23.09 -20.06
C ASP A 27 -4.87 -23.07 -21.11
N LEU A 28 -3.81 -22.27 -20.90
CA LEU A 28 -2.65 -22.18 -21.79
C LEU A 28 -1.78 -23.44 -21.77
N ASP A 29 -1.56 -24.04 -20.60
CA ASP A 29 -0.83 -25.32 -20.51
C ASP A 29 -1.60 -26.46 -21.21
N GLY A 30 -2.94 -26.33 -21.32
CA GLY A 30 -3.80 -27.21 -22.09
C GLY A 30 -3.83 -26.94 -23.61
N ASP A 31 -3.35 -25.78 -24.07
CA ASP A 31 -3.27 -25.39 -25.47
C ASP A 31 -1.85 -24.94 -25.87
N PRO A 32 -0.98 -25.90 -26.22
CA PRO A 32 0.42 -25.62 -26.56
C PRO A 32 0.60 -24.66 -27.74
N THR A 33 -0.36 -24.59 -28.67
CA THR A 33 -0.24 -23.73 -29.86
C THR A 33 -0.37 -22.27 -29.43
N THR A 34 -1.44 -21.96 -28.72
CA THR A 34 -1.69 -20.61 -28.21
C THR A 34 -0.63 -20.19 -27.20
N PHE A 35 -0.12 -21.12 -26.39
CA PHE A 35 0.99 -20.82 -25.49
C PHE A 35 2.31 -20.48 -26.22
N GLN A 36 2.61 -21.14 -27.35
CA GLN A 36 3.78 -20.76 -28.16
C GLN A 36 3.60 -19.39 -28.82
N ASP A 37 2.41 -19.06 -29.30
CA ASP A 37 2.10 -17.73 -29.87
C ASP A 37 2.28 -16.62 -28.82
N LEU A 38 1.81 -16.88 -27.59
CA LEU A 38 2.03 -16.00 -26.43
C LEU A 38 3.51 -15.76 -26.17
N LEU A 39 4.33 -16.82 -26.14
CA LEU A 39 5.78 -16.69 -25.94
C LEU A 39 6.45 -15.92 -27.08
N GLN A 40 5.98 -16.08 -28.32
CA GLN A 40 6.53 -15.37 -29.48
C GLN A 40 6.25 -13.86 -29.41
N ILE A 41 5.00 -13.47 -29.11
CA ILE A 41 4.64 -12.05 -28.90
C ILE A 41 5.50 -11.47 -27.77
N SER A 42 5.54 -12.17 -26.64
CA SER A 42 6.27 -11.73 -25.44
C SER A 42 7.78 -11.61 -25.67
N ARG A 43 8.38 -12.49 -26.47
CA ARG A 43 9.80 -12.39 -26.87
C ARG A 43 10.09 -11.13 -27.66
N SER A 44 9.16 -10.71 -28.52
CA SER A 44 9.32 -9.52 -29.35
C SER A 44 9.21 -8.23 -28.54
N GLU A 45 8.33 -8.20 -27.54
CA GLU A 45 8.08 -7.01 -26.71
C GLU A 45 9.01 -6.91 -25.49
N LEU A 46 9.23 -8.02 -24.79
CA LEU A 46 9.99 -8.07 -23.54
C LEU A 46 11.45 -8.52 -23.74
N GLY A 47 11.79 -8.99 -24.93
CA GLY A 47 13.14 -9.45 -25.28
C GLY A 47 13.38 -10.94 -25.01
N PRO A 48 14.29 -11.59 -25.78
CA PRO A 48 14.46 -13.04 -25.79
C PRO A 48 15.02 -13.60 -24.48
N ASN A 49 15.87 -12.85 -23.78
CA ASN A 49 16.50 -13.29 -22.52
C ASN A 49 15.48 -13.43 -21.38
N ASN A 50 14.42 -12.61 -21.39
CA ASN A 50 13.36 -12.64 -20.39
C ASN A 50 12.38 -13.80 -20.60
N MET A 51 12.44 -14.42 -21.78
CA MET A 51 11.58 -15.54 -22.18
C MET A 51 12.38 -16.84 -22.40
N ALA A 52 13.62 -16.88 -21.92
CA ALA A 52 14.47 -18.04 -22.01
C ALA A 52 14.03 -19.09 -20.97
N ASN A 53 14.00 -20.37 -21.37
CA ASN A 53 13.73 -21.51 -20.50
C ASN A 53 12.34 -21.55 -19.83
N ILE A 54 11.37 -20.83 -20.38
CA ILE A 54 9.97 -20.93 -19.93
C ILE A 54 9.34 -22.17 -20.55
N THR A 55 8.82 -23.06 -19.71
CA THR A 55 8.22 -24.33 -20.13
C THR A 55 6.74 -24.46 -19.78
N THR A 56 6.25 -23.66 -18.82
CA THR A 56 4.83 -23.64 -18.42
C THR A 56 4.29 -22.21 -18.41
N ALA A 57 2.97 -22.07 -18.55
CA ALA A 57 2.29 -20.79 -18.47
C ALA A 57 2.46 -20.12 -17.09
N MET A 58 2.54 -20.91 -16.02
CA MET A 58 2.82 -20.39 -14.68
C MET A 58 4.25 -19.83 -14.56
N GLU A 59 5.25 -20.46 -15.18
CA GLU A 59 6.61 -19.92 -15.27
C GLU A 59 6.64 -18.62 -16.09
N TYR A 60 5.83 -18.54 -17.14
CA TYR A 60 5.66 -17.32 -17.92
C TYR A 60 5.15 -16.16 -17.07
N PHE A 61 4.04 -16.33 -16.35
CA PHE A 61 3.47 -15.28 -15.51
C PHE A 61 4.42 -14.85 -14.40
N ARG A 62 5.11 -15.81 -13.77
CA ARG A 62 6.16 -15.50 -12.80
C ARG A 62 7.33 -14.74 -13.42
N SER A 63 7.71 -15.04 -14.66
CA SER A 63 8.81 -14.34 -15.34
C SER A 63 8.45 -12.87 -15.57
N ILE A 64 7.26 -12.59 -16.09
CA ILE A 64 6.82 -11.20 -16.36
C ILE A 64 6.60 -10.40 -15.07
N GLU A 65 6.11 -11.03 -13.99
CA GLU A 65 6.00 -10.39 -12.67
C GLU A 65 7.38 -10.09 -12.06
N ASN A 66 8.32 -11.04 -12.15
CA ASN A 66 9.65 -10.90 -11.57
C ASN A 66 10.57 -9.99 -12.39
N ASN A 67 10.19 -9.61 -13.60
CA ASN A 67 10.99 -8.71 -14.43
C ASN A 67 11.09 -7.29 -13.82
N LYS A 68 10.43 -6.98 -12.69
CA LYS A 68 10.54 -5.74 -11.88
C LYS A 68 10.30 -4.40 -12.62
N VAL A 69 10.07 -4.41 -13.92
CA VAL A 69 9.88 -3.19 -14.74
C VAL A 69 8.42 -2.71 -14.72
N TYR A 70 7.46 -3.58 -14.42
CA TYR A 70 6.03 -3.25 -14.51
C TYR A 70 5.40 -3.05 -13.14
N ASP A 71 4.78 -1.88 -12.92
CA ASP A 71 3.78 -1.74 -11.87
C ASP A 71 2.62 -2.72 -12.15
N LYS A 72 1.84 -3.08 -11.12
CA LYS A 72 0.70 -4.00 -11.26
C LYS A 72 -0.31 -3.55 -12.32
N LEU A 73 -0.50 -2.24 -12.51
CA LEU A 73 -1.32 -1.72 -13.61
C LEU A 73 -0.68 -1.95 -14.97
N ASP A 74 0.63 -1.74 -15.07
CA ASP A 74 1.36 -1.89 -16.34
C ASP A 74 1.39 -3.37 -16.76
N LEU A 75 1.51 -4.29 -15.79
CA LEU A 75 1.37 -5.74 -16.01
C LEU A 75 -0.03 -6.09 -16.53
N VAL A 76 -1.08 -5.56 -15.91
CA VAL A 76 -2.46 -5.81 -16.35
C VAL A 76 -2.70 -5.26 -17.75
N ASP A 77 -2.17 -4.07 -18.07
CA ASP A 77 -2.28 -3.47 -19.39
C ASP A 77 -1.57 -4.30 -20.46
N TYR A 78 -0.38 -4.80 -20.15
CA TYR A 78 0.31 -5.75 -21.00
C TYR A 78 -0.51 -7.02 -21.24
N LEU A 79 -1.05 -7.62 -20.18
CA LEU A 79 -1.86 -8.84 -20.28
C LEU A 79 -3.15 -8.62 -21.09
N ILE A 80 -3.81 -7.47 -20.94
CA ILE A 80 -4.97 -7.09 -21.77
C ILE A 80 -4.58 -7.07 -23.24
N ASN A 81 -3.51 -6.34 -23.59
CA ASN A 81 -3.06 -6.21 -24.98
C ASN A 81 -2.72 -7.56 -25.62
N VAL A 82 -1.99 -8.41 -24.90
CA VAL A 82 -1.54 -9.70 -25.42
C VAL A 82 -2.72 -10.68 -25.54
N THR A 83 -3.62 -10.73 -24.55
CA THR A 83 -4.81 -11.60 -24.62
C THR A 83 -5.81 -11.15 -25.68
N ASP A 84 -5.93 -9.85 -25.93
CA ASP A 84 -6.71 -9.30 -27.05
C ASP A 84 -6.09 -9.64 -28.40
N THR A 85 -4.76 -9.55 -28.51
CA THR A 85 -4.03 -9.90 -29.74
C THR A 85 -4.20 -11.37 -30.11
N LEU A 86 -4.18 -12.23 -29.10
CA LEU A 86 -4.46 -13.67 -29.24
C LEU A 86 -5.96 -13.98 -29.39
N ASN A 87 -6.83 -12.98 -29.24
CA ASN A 87 -8.29 -13.13 -29.19
C ASN A 87 -8.71 -14.25 -28.22
N TYR A 88 -8.10 -14.26 -27.03
CA TYR A 88 -8.20 -15.35 -26.07
C TYR A 88 -9.52 -15.31 -25.29
N HIS A 89 -10.20 -16.45 -25.25
CA HIS A 89 -11.46 -16.64 -24.52
C HIS A 89 -11.26 -17.73 -23.47
N THR A 90 -11.95 -17.60 -22.35
CA THR A 90 -12.02 -18.69 -21.35
C THR A 90 -12.65 -19.95 -21.96
N VAL A 91 -12.43 -21.13 -21.38
CA VAL A 91 -12.87 -22.47 -21.86
C VAL A 91 -14.34 -22.53 -22.34
N MET A 92 -15.21 -21.67 -21.83
CA MET A 92 -16.63 -21.60 -22.23
C MET A 92 -16.91 -20.71 -23.45
N GLY A 93 -15.89 -20.11 -24.08
CA GLY A 93 -15.97 -19.27 -25.28
C GLY A 93 -16.78 -17.97 -25.12
N THR A 94 -17.34 -17.71 -23.95
CA THR A 94 -18.34 -16.67 -23.72
C THR A 94 -17.77 -15.36 -23.19
N ASN A 95 -16.61 -15.41 -22.50
CA ASN A 95 -15.96 -14.23 -21.93
C ASN A 95 -14.51 -14.12 -22.41
N ARG A 96 -14.15 -12.96 -22.96
CA ARG A 96 -12.76 -12.62 -23.28
C ARG A 96 -11.98 -12.42 -21.99
N VAL A 97 -10.74 -12.91 -21.97
CA VAL A 97 -9.87 -12.72 -20.80
C VAL A 97 -9.49 -11.25 -20.63
N SER A 98 -9.36 -10.51 -21.72
CA SER A 98 -9.16 -9.05 -21.70
C SER A 98 -10.30 -8.29 -21.02
N ASP A 99 -11.55 -8.74 -21.15
CA ASP A 99 -12.69 -8.15 -20.43
C ASP A 99 -12.58 -8.38 -18.91
N GLN A 100 -12.17 -9.59 -18.50
CA GLN A 100 -11.95 -9.92 -17.09
C GLN A 100 -10.79 -9.09 -16.49
N LEU A 101 -9.69 -8.95 -17.24
CA LEU A 101 -8.55 -8.13 -16.85
C LEU A 101 -8.90 -6.62 -16.84
N SER A 102 -9.75 -6.15 -17.74
CA SER A 102 -10.24 -4.77 -17.75
C SER A 102 -11.10 -4.49 -16.52
N LEU A 103 -12.00 -5.41 -16.16
CA LEU A 103 -12.79 -5.30 -14.93
C LEU A 103 -11.89 -5.33 -13.68
N TYR A 104 -10.84 -6.16 -13.68
CA TYR A 104 -9.82 -6.15 -12.64
C TYR A 104 -9.13 -4.77 -12.55
N LYS A 105 -8.69 -4.22 -13.68
CA LYS A 105 -8.02 -2.91 -13.77
C LYS A 105 -8.89 -1.81 -13.18
N GLU A 106 -10.16 -1.76 -13.51
CA GLU A 106 -11.09 -0.77 -12.95
C GLU A 106 -11.20 -0.88 -11.42
N ARG A 107 -11.29 -2.11 -10.89
CA ARG A 107 -11.33 -2.33 -9.44
C ARG A 107 -10.02 -1.95 -8.77
N LEU A 108 -8.89 -2.26 -9.40
CA LEU A 108 -7.56 -1.88 -8.92
C LEU A 108 -7.38 -0.36 -8.89
N LEU A 109 -7.85 0.37 -9.92
CA LEU A 109 -7.83 1.83 -9.97
C LEU A 109 -8.70 2.43 -8.86
N LYS A 110 -9.93 1.95 -8.68
CA LYS A 110 -10.82 2.39 -7.60
C LYS A 110 -10.21 2.12 -6.22
N HIS A 111 -9.60 0.96 -6.04
CA HIS A 111 -8.91 0.62 -4.80
C HIS A 111 -7.72 1.55 -4.55
N ARG A 112 -6.88 1.82 -5.56
CA ARG A 112 -5.76 2.78 -5.44
C ARG A 112 -6.23 4.19 -5.14
N GLU A 113 -7.31 4.66 -5.77
CA GLU A 113 -7.89 5.95 -5.45
C GLU A 113 -8.43 6.01 -4.01
N ALA A 114 -9.05 4.93 -3.53
CA ALA A 114 -9.46 4.79 -2.14
C ALA A 114 -8.27 4.77 -1.17
N LEU A 115 -7.11 4.24 -1.59
CA LEU A 115 -5.88 4.31 -0.80
C LEU A 115 -5.26 5.71 -0.84
N ARG A 116 -5.27 6.37 -2.00
CA ARG A 116 -4.78 7.76 -2.17
C ARG A 116 -5.57 8.74 -1.33
N THR A 117 -6.90 8.61 -1.28
CA THR A 117 -7.76 9.42 -0.41
C THR A 117 -7.49 9.15 1.07
N LYS A 118 -7.00 7.96 1.43
CA LYS A 118 -6.51 7.62 2.78
C LYS A 118 -5.04 7.99 3.01
N GLY A 119 -4.38 8.62 2.04
CA GLY A 119 -2.97 9.02 2.12
C GLY A 119 -1.97 7.86 2.06
N VAL A 120 -2.39 6.68 1.60
CA VAL A 120 -1.58 5.46 1.47
C VAL A 120 -1.31 5.20 -0.03
N ASP A 121 -0.67 6.15 -0.70
CA ASP A 121 -0.37 6.03 -2.15
C ASP A 121 1.06 5.53 -2.40
N ILE A 122 1.24 4.86 -3.53
CA ILE A 122 2.54 4.34 -4.00
C ILE A 122 3.22 5.45 -4.78
N ASP A 123 4.37 5.91 -4.30
CA ASP A 123 5.28 6.68 -5.15
C ASP A 123 6.10 5.70 -6.00
N LYS A 124 5.66 5.48 -7.25
CA LYS A 124 6.32 4.58 -8.22
C LYS A 124 7.80 4.92 -8.46
N ASN A 125 8.20 6.16 -8.17
CA ASN A 125 9.56 6.65 -8.37
C ASN A 125 10.37 6.70 -7.07
N PHE A 126 9.84 6.14 -5.97
CA PHE A 126 10.53 6.16 -4.69
C PHE A 126 11.73 5.21 -4.68
N VAL A 127 12.93 5.79 -4.75
CA VAL A 127 14.21 5.06 -4.79
C VAL A 127 15.19 5.57 -3.73
N GLY A 128 16.20 4.76 -3.41
CA GLY A 128 17.37 5.20 -2.63
C GLY A 128 17.21 5.30 -1.11
N ARG A 129 16.10 4.83 -0.52
CA ARG A 129 15.85 4.89 0.95
C ARG A 129 15.47 3.53 1.57
N ILE A 130 15.93 2.43 0.96
CA ILE A 130 15.58 1.07 1.38
C ILE A 130 16.02 0.79 2.83
N ASP A 131 17.21 1.27 3.22
CA ASP A 131 17.72 1.04 4.58
C ASP A 131 16.96 1.83 5.64
N ASP A 132 16.55 3.06 5.32
CA ASP A 132 15.68 3.86 6.18
C ASP A 132 14.33 3.15 6.38
N ILE A 133 13.74 2.63 5.30
CA ILE A 133 12.49 1.88 5.37
C ILE A 133 12.64 0.67 6.28
N LYS A 134 13.67 -0.18 6.06
CA LYS A 134 13.90 -1.37 6.89
C LYS A 134 14.08 -1.01 8.36
N LYS A 135 14.79 0.09 8.65
CA LYS A 135 14.98 0.58 10.02
C LYS A 135 13.66 1.00 10.66
N ILE A 136 12.84 1.76 9.93
CA ILE A 136 11.54 2.23 10.42
C ILE A 136 10.58 1.05 10.61
N GLU A 137 10.48 0.16 9.62
CA GLU A 137 9.68 -1.07 9.72
C GLU A 137 10.16 -1.96 10.86
N GLY A 138 11.46 -2.12 11.06
CA GLY A 138 12.02 -2.86 12.20
C GLY A 138 11.64 -2.25 13.55
N VAL A 139 11.57 -0.92 13.66
CA VAL A 139 11.08 -0.27 14.89
C VAL A 139 9.57 -0.48 15.05
N ILE A 140 8.78 -0.26 14.00
CA ILE A 140 7.32 -0.30 14.06
C ILE A 140 6.80 -1.74 14.22
N SER A 141 7.30 -2.67 13.41
CA SER A 141 6.88 -4.08 13.35
C SER A 141 7.65 -5.00 14.30
N GLY A 142 8.77 -4.52 14.85
CA GLY A 142 9.87 -5.29 15.44
C GLY A 142 9.54 -6.57 16.20
N ASP A 143 10.40 -7.54 15.88
CA ASP A 143 10.54 -8.95 16.26
C ASP A 143 10.96 -9.23 17.72
N PHE A 144 10.92 -8.22 18.60
CA PHE A 144 11.33 -8.34 20.00
C PHE A 144 10.28 -7.67 20.91
N ALA A 145 9.56 -8.49 21.69
CA ALA A 145 8.70 -8.15 22.84
C ALA A 145 7.29 -7.54 22.60
N HIS A 146 6.34 -8.14 23.33
CA HIS A 146 4.92 -7.83 23.63
C HIS A 146 4.09 -6.99 22.64
N TYR A 147 2.94 -7.57 22.25
CA TYR A 147 1.88 -6.98 21.42
C TYR A 147 1.27 -5.66 21.93
N ASP A 148 1.60 -5.24 23.16
CA ASP A 148 0.97 -4.09 23.86
C ASP A 148 1.83 -2.82 23.94
N SER A 149 2.93 -2.72 23.19
CA SER A 149 3.83 -1.55 23.26
C SER A 149 3.57 -0.50 22.18
N VAL A 150 3.32 0.76 22.60
CA VAL A 150 3.28 1.94 21.71
C VAL A 150 4.71 2.30 21.31
N ARG A 151 4.95 2.51 20.02
CA ARG A 151 6.27 2.84 19.45
C ARG A 151 6.20 4.16 18.70
N GLY A 152 7.29 4.92 18.72
CA GLY A 152 7.39 6.23 18.07
C GLY A 152 8.60 6.30 17.15
N VAL A 153 8.38 6.83 15.95
CA VAL A 153 9.44 7.14 14.98
C VAL A 153 9.32 8.62 14.62
N CYS A 154 10.44 9.34 14.68
CA CYS A 154 10.52 10.73 14.28
C CYS A 154 11.39 10.84 13.02
N ILE A 155 10.81 11.31 11.92
CA ILE A 155 11.51 11.50 10.64
C ILE A 155 11.86 12.97 10.50
N CYS A 156 13.14 13.29 10.68
CA CYS A 156 13.67 14.66 10.65
C CYS A 156 14.55 14.91 9.42
N GLY A 157 14.73 16.18 9.05
CA GLY A 157 15.59 16.59 7.92
C GLY A 157 15.10 17.86 7.23
N LEU A 158 15.93 18.38 6.32
CA LEU A 158 15.65 19.63 5.59
C LEU A 158 14.41 19.51 4.66
N GLY A 159 13.87 20.65 4.24
CA GLY A 159 12.84 20.72 3.22
C GLY A 159 13.31 20.07 1.92
N GLY A 160 12.41 19.38 1.21
CA GLY A 160 12.74 18.68 -0.04
C GLY A 160 13.47 17.33 0.10
N MET A 161 13.84 16.90 1.30
CA MET A 161 14.56 15.61 1.53
C MET A 161 13.68 14.34 1.40
N GLY A 162 12.44 14.46 0.93
CA GLY A 162 11.53 13.33 0.75
C GLY A 162 11.03 12.67 2.04
N LYS A 163 10.98 13.40 3.16
CA LYS A 163 10.52 12.86 4.47
C LYS A 163 9.09 12.33 4.43
N THR A 164 8.18 13.14 3.89
CA THR A 164 6.76 12.77 3.71
C THR A 164 6.65 11.57 2.77
N SER A 165 7.40 11.55 1.66
CA SER A 165 7.43 10.40 0.74
C SER A 165 7.94 9.13 1.43
N LEU A 166 9.00 9.22 2.24
CA LEU A 166 9.51 8.09 3.02
C LEU A 166 8.46 7.58 4.02
N ALA A 167 7.78 8.47 4.73
CA ALA A 167 6.74 8.10 5.69
C ALA A 167 5.55 7.40 4.99
N ASN A 168 5.13 7.92 3.84
CA ASN A 168 4.05 7.33 3.04
C ASN A 168 4.44 5.95 2.51
N GLU A 169 5.67 5.79 2.00
CA GLU A 169 6.16 4.50 1.51
C GLU A 169 6.22 3.44 2.62
N VAL A 170 6.67 3.80 3.81
CA VAL A 170 6.62 2.91 4.99
C VAL A 170 5.18 2.54 5.31
N CYS A 171 4.26 3.51 5.38
CA CYS A 171 2.85 3.25 5.68
C CYS A 171 2.21 2.32 4.64
N TYR A 172 2.53 2.53 3.36
CA TYR A 172 2.10 1.68 2.27
C TYR A 172 2.58 0.24 2.44
N ARG A 173 3.87 0.03 2.74
CA ARG A 173 4.42 -1.31 2.98
C ARG A 173 3.81 -2.00 4.19
N LEU A 174 3.62 -1.27 5.29
CA LEU A 174 2.95 -1.79 6.49
C LEU A 174 1.50 -2.17 6.21
N TYR A 175 0.79 -1.36 5.43
CA TYR A 175 -0.57 -1.66 4.98
C TYR A 175 -0.62 -2.92 4.09
N LYS A 176 0.29 -3.03 3.11
CA LYS A 176 0.39 -4.15 2.16
C LYS A 176 0.85 -5.45 2.83
N SER A 177 1.70 -5.38 3.84
CA SER A 177 2.20 -6.57 4.54
C SER A 177 1.06 -7.39 5.15
N ASN A 178 1.28 -8.71 5.36
CA ASN A 178 0.31 -9.63 5.98
C ASN A 178 -0.21 -9.18 7.36
N GLN A 179 0.41 -8.16 7.98
CA GLN A 179 0.01 -7.60 9.27
C GLN A 179 -1.04 -6.49 9.18
N ARG A 180 -1.34 -5.98 7.97
CA ARG A 180 -2.49 -5.12 7.67
C ARG A 180 -2.66 -3.97 8.64
N TRP A 181 -1.66 -3.13 8.75
CA TRP A 181 -1.74 -1.98 9.65
C TRP A 181 -2.89 -1.04 9.23
N LYS A 182 -3.63 -0.49 10.19
CA LYS A 182 -4.50 0.66 9.94
C LYS A 182 -3.61 1.89 9.90
N ILE A 183 -3.66 2.65 8.82
CA ILE A 183 -2.91 3.91 8.71
C ILE A 183 -3.91 5.04 8.90
N ILE A 184 -3.58 5.96 9.82
CA ILE A 184 -4.33 7.19 10.04
C ILE A 184 -3.36 8.33 9.86
N ARG A 185 -3.58 9.15 8.83
CA ARG A 185 -2.73 10.29 8.51
C ARG A 185 -3.36 11.56 9.03
N ILE A 186 -2.55 12.38 9.69
CA ILE A 186 -2.92 13.65 10.25
C ILE A 186 -1.96 14.68 9.66
N ASP A 187 -2.46 15.44 8.68
CA ASP A 187 -1.71 16.51 8.04
C ASP A 187 -1.82 17.78 8.88
N LEU A 188 -0.68 18.25 9.38
CA LEU A 188 -0.57 19.44 10.21
C LEU A 188 0.01 20.62 9.43
N ARG A 189 0.05 20.54 8.10
CA ARG A 189 0.39 21.69 7.26
C ARG A 189 -0.58 22.83 7.56
N GLU A 190 -0.02 23.97 7.96
CA GLU A 190 -0.77 25.16 8.40
C GLU A 190 -1.56 24.97 9.71
N ARG A 191 -1.24 23.94 10.51
CA ARG A 191 -1.83 23.66 11.83
C ARG A 191 -0.73 23.66 12.88
N ASP A 192 -0.75 24.64 13.78
CA ASP A 192 0.35 24.90 14.72
C ASP A 192 -0.08 24.85 16.20
N THR A 193 -1.33 24.49 16.48
CA THR A 193 -1.86 24.40 17.84
C THR A 193 -2.14 22.96 18.30
N LEU A 194 -1.94 22.70 19.60
CA LEU A 194 -2.28 21.41 20.20
C LEU A 194 -3.77 21.06 20.02
N LEU A 195 -4.63 22.09 19.97
CA LEU A 195 -6.05 21.93 19.69
C LEU A 195 -6.29 21.36 18.29
N ASP A 196 -5.60 21.87 17.26
CA ASP A 196 -5.71 21.33 15.90
C ASP A 196 -5.28 19.87 15.85
N LEU A 197 -4.14 19.53 16.47
CA LEU A 197 -3.62 18.17 16.53
C LEU A 197 -4.66 17.22 17.14
N LEU A 198 -5.18 17.57 18.33
CA LEU A 198 -6.13 16.73 19.05
C LEU A 198 -7.46 16.62 18.30
N SER A 199 -7.95 17.72 17.71
CA SER A 199 -9.23 17.74 16.99
C SER A 199 -9.16 16.86 15.74
N LEU A 200 -8.09 17.01 14.94
CA LEU A 200 -7.87 16.19 13.76
C LEU A 200 -7.69 14.72 14.13
N THR A 201 -6.91 14.41 15.18
CA THR A 201 -6.72 13.02 15.63
C THR A 201 -8.06 12.37 16.01
N LEU A 202 -8.91 13.07 16.79
CA LEU A 202 -10.23 12.55 17.17
C LEU A 202 -11.16 12.38 15.96
N THR A 203 -11.14 13.35 15.03
CA THR A 203 -11.93 13.31 13.80
C THR A 203 -11.56 12.09 12.95
N GLU A 204 -10.26 11.84 12.77
CA GLU A 204 -9.75 10.70 12.00
C GLU A 204 -9.95 9.34 12.71
N LEU A 205 -10.15 9.37 14.03
CA LEU A 205 -10.61 8.20 14.80
C LEU A 205 -12.14 8.01 14.75
N HIS A 206 -12.85 8.80 13.92
CA HIS A 206 -14.30 8.80 13.74
C HIS A 206 -15.11 9.15 15.00
N GLU A 207 -14.54 10.00 15.84
CA GLU A 207 -15.20 10.45 17.05
C GLU A 207 -15.79 11.84 16.86
N THR A 208 -17.10 11.96 17.12
CA THR A 208 -17.73 13.27 17.19
C THR A 208 -17.32 13.93 18.49
N PHE A 209 -16.73 15.11 18.40
CA PHE A 209 -16.29 15.88 19.55
C PHE A 209 -16.48 17.37 19.26
N SER A 210 -17.29 18.04 20.07
CA SER A 210 -17.67 19.45 19.88
C SER A 210 -17.05 20.39 20.93
N SER A 211 -16.32 19.83 21.90
CA SER A 211 -15.62 20.60 22.92
C SER A 211 -14.24 21.03 22.41
N THR A 212 -13.77 22.20 22.84
CA THR A 212 -12.41 22.69 22.60
C THR A 212 -11.53 22.51 23.85
N ASP A 213 -12.03 21.81 24.87
CA ASP A 213 -11.32 21.58 26.11
C ASP A 213 -10.23 20.50 25.95
N ILE A 214 -8.97 20.94 25.94
CA ILE A 214 -7.80 20.07 25.73
C ILE A 214 -7.73 18.90 26.74
N PRO A 215 -7.89 19.10 28.07
CA PRO A 215 -7.96 18.00 29.03
C PRO A 215 -9.03 16.96 28.70
N GLU A 216 -10.22 17.39 28.30
CA GLU A 216 -11.31 16.48 27.91
C GLU A 216 -10.96 15.69 26.64
N MET A 217 -10.37 16.34 25.63
CA MET A 217 -9.90 15.69 24.40
C MET A 217 -8.84 14.64 24.68
N ILE A 218 -7.86 14.97 25.53
CA ILE A 218 -6.82 14.04 25.96
C ILE A 218 -7.47 12.85 26.67
N LYS A 219 -8.37 13.10 27.63
CA LYS A 219 -9.08 12.04 28.34
C LYS A 219 -9.88 11.14 27.39
N LYS A 220 -10.44 11.69 26.32
CA LYS A 220 -11.15 10.93 25.29
C LYS A 220 -10.18 10.05 24.48
N LEU A 221 -9.05 10.59 24.02
CA LEU A 221 -8.00 9.80 23.34
C LEU A 221 -7.47 8.66 24.21
N TRP A 222 -7.27 8.90 25.52
CA TRP A 222 -6.84 7.88 26.47
C TRP A 222 -7.82 6.71 26.61
N LYS A 223 -9.11 6.93 26.33
CA LYS A 223 -10.11 5.85 26.29
C LYS A 223 -10.09 5.11 24.96
N ILE A 224 -9.91 5.83 23.85
CA ILE A 224 -9.99 5.27 22.50
C ILE A 224 -8.76 4.44 22.16
N ILE A 225 -7.55 4.96 22.44
CA ILE A 225 -6.30 4.34 22.01
C ILE A 225 -6.18 2.88 22.48
N PRO A 226 -6.49 2.53 23.75
CA PRO A 226 -6.49 1.14 24.20
C PRO A 226 -7.52 0.23 23.50
N ASP A 227 -8.64 0.78 23.03
CA ASP A 227 -9.72 0.02 22.38
C ASP A 227 -9.42 -0.28 20.90
N ILE A 228 -8.32 0.26 20.35
CA ILE A 228 -7.89 0.01 18.97
C ILE A 228 -7.36 -1.43 18.85
N LYS A 229 -8.23 -2.34 18.36
CA LYS A 229 -7.91 -3.77 18.20
C LYS A 229 -6.93 -4.11 17.07
N ARG A 230 -6.69 -3.17 16.16
CA ARG A 230 -5.86 -3.36 14.96
C ARG A 230 -4.55 -2.59 15.12
N ARG A 231 -3.42 -3.19 14.75
CA ARG A 231 -2.13 -2.47 14.68
C ARG A 231 -2.32 -1.20 13.87
N THR A 232 -2.08 -0.04 14.48
CA THR A 232 -2.41 1.25 13.90
C THR A 232 -1.20 2.17 13.90
N VAL A 233 -0.93 2.81 12.77
CA VAL A 233 0.04 3.90 12.66
C VAL A 233 -0.74 5.22 12.65
N LEU A 234 -0.39 6.11 13.58
CA LEU A 234 -0.76 7.53 13.50
C LEU A 234 0.42 8.27 12.85
N LEU A 235 0.24 8.76 11.62
CA LEU A 235 1.23 9.53 10.88
C LEU A 235 0.94 11.02 11.03
N PHE A 236 1.74 11.71 11.84
CA PHE A 236 1.68 13.16 12.00
C PHE A 236 2.68 13.83 11.04
N ASP A 237 2.18 14.34 9.92
CA ASP A 237 3.01 15.06 8.93
C ASP A 237 3.13 16.53 9.32
N ASN A 238 4.27 17.17 9.05
CA ASN A 238 4.50 18.60 9.35
C ASN A 238 4.30 19.04 10.83
N ILE A 239 4.63 18.17 11.80
CA ILE A 239 4.47 18.44 13.25
C ILE A 239 5.42 19.53 13.81
N ASP A 240 6.40 19.99 13.03
CA ASP A 240 7.45 20.89 13.49
C ASP A 240 6.93 22.24 14.00
N GLY A 241 5.83 22.78 13.44
CA GLY A 241 5.19 24.00 13.94
C GLY A 241 4.75 23.88 15.41
N LEU A 242 4.18 22.74 15.79
CA LEU A 242 3.76 22.45 17.17
C LEU A 242 4.95 22.33 18.14
N LEU A 243 6.05 21.73 17.67
CA LEU A 243 7.22 21.49 18.50
C LEU A 243 8.03 22.78 18.75
N GLN A 244 8.02 23.71 17.79
CA GLN A 244 8.74 24.98 17.89
C GLN A 244 8.08 25.98 18.85
N ASN A 245 6.75 25.93 19.00
CA ASN A 245 5.99 26.77 19.94
C ASN A 245 6.36 26.57 21.42
N ARG A 246 7.17 25.56 21.77
CA ARG A 246 7.74 25.41 23.12
C ARG A 246 8.96 26.29 23.40
N LYS A 247 9.67 26.78 22.37
CA LYS A 247 10.90 27.58 22.56
C LYS A 247 10.63 29.04 22.93
N GLY A 248 9.38 29.51 22.83
CA GLY A 248 8.97 30.87 23.22
C GLY A 248 8.58 31.06 24.69
N ARG A 249 8.65 30.03 25.54
CA ARG A 249 8.24 30.09 26.97
C ARG A 249 9.32 29.63 27.97
N GLN A 250 10.59 29.89 27.68
CA GLN A 250 11.66 29.87 28.70
C GLN A 250 12.40 31.21 28.73
N GLN A 251 11.69 32.26 29.15
CA GLN A 251 12.28 33.28 30.03
C GLN A 251 11.62 33.09 31.40
N ILE A 252 12.17 32.20 32.21
CA ILE A 252 12.08 32.33 33.65
C ILE A 252 13.52 32.60 34.06
N SER A 253 13.77 33.84 34.50
CA SER A 253 15.04 34.26 35.06
C SER A 253 15.49 33.30 36.18
N PRO A 254 16.80 33.06 36.35
CA PRO A 254 17.28 32.31 37.48
C PRO A 254 17.05 33.16 38.72
N VAL A 255 16.19 32.70 39.62
CA VAL A 255 16.24 33.15 41.01
C VAL A 255 17.04 32.08 41.75
N PHE A 256 18.16 32.55 42.31
CA PHE A 256 19.07 31.80 43.17
C PHE A 256 18.33 31.10 44.32
#